data_AF-A0A7S2KB33-F1
#
_entry.id   AF-A0A7S2KB33-F1
#
_cell.length_a   1.000
_cell.length_b   1.000
_cell.length_c   1.000
_cell.angle_alpha   90.00
_cell.angle_beta   90.00
_cell.angle_gamma   90.00
#
_symmetry.space_group_name_H-M   'P 1'
#
loop_
_entity.id
_entity.type
_entity.pdbx_description
1 polymer ?
#
loop_
_entity_poly.entity_id
_entity_poly.type
_entity_poly.pdbx_seq_one_letter_code
_entity_poly.pdbx_strand_id
1 'polypeptide(L)'
;CKKLLDPAKKSSCRMIVNPRSCDWILQNASEEWCHRKFEAEPADPLLSVIETAWDEAGKAEKGDAYVLQEIRKAVAGYPLALRYMDVLKDIGEITGRGWGDVYDIRPPNWPSFTEEMLRQTCAGYVNTLVIASQVLSGAMDFPKQIKRLRLAKQPWWGHGKLWEGDKKVTAPQKPTYCDHNVYLQSCDFDKNEFVIWTWGTTVNLTKEILVGTGPAPGGKLWENN
;
A
#
# COMPACT_ATOMS: atom_id res chain seq x y z
N CYS A 1 9.74 10.28 16.57
CA CYS A 1 9.55 8.83 16.53
C CYS A 1 10.95 8.26 16.68
N LYS A 2 11.38 7.93 17.91
CA LYS A 2 12.68 7.25 18.16
C LYS A 2 12.56 5.80 18.64
N LYS A 3 11.35 5.29 18.56
CA LYS A 3 10.97 3.96 18.04
C LYS A 3 9.46 3.89 17.86
N LEU A 4 8.74 4.82 18.50
CA LEU A 4 7.39 5.28 18.19
C LEU A 4 7.23 6.69 18.78
N LEU A 5 6.85 7.65 17.92
CA LEU A 5 6.71 9.12 18.06
C LEU A 5 7.82 9.90 18.83
N ASP A 6 7.99 11.19 18.52
CA ASP A 6 8.82 12.11 19.32
C ASP A 6 8.05 13.42 19.27
N PRO A 7 7.14 13.62 20.22
CA PRO A 7 6.34 14.83 20.33
C PRO A 7 7.14 16.06 20.82
N ALA A 8 8.46 15.96 21.04
CA ALA A 8 9.33 17.06 21.44
C ALA A 8 10.30 17.53 20.32
N LYS A 9 10.35 16.85 19.17
CA LYS A 9 11.19 17.25 18.02
C LYS A 9 10.42 17.26 16.72
N LYS A 10 10.36 18.44 16.11
CA LYS A 10 9.89 18.65 14.74
C LYS A 10 10.61 17.67 13.80
N SER A 11 9.84 17.00 12.93
CA SER A 11 10.20 16.34 11.66
C SER A 11 10.50 14.82 11.60
N SER A 12 9.56 14.14 10.92
CA SER A 12 9.53 12.82 10.25
C SER A 12 9.18 11.56 11.05
N CYS A 13 8.04 10.96 10.66
CA CYS A 13 7.66 9.57 10.93
C CYS A 13 8.05 8.74 9.70
N ARG A 14 8.92 7.75 9.86
CA ARG A 14 9.21 6.76 8.81
C ARG A 14 8.28 5.57 8.94
N MET A 15 7.92 4.96 7.82
CA MET A 15 7.08 3.77 7.76
C MET A 15 7.79 2.57 8.43
N ILE A 16 7.07 1.71 9.15
CA ILE A 16 7.62 0.43 9.65
C ILE A 16 7.47 -0.58 8.53
N VAL A 17 8.56 -0.93 7.85
CA VAL A 17 8.55 -1.97 6.83
C VAL A 17 8.92 -3.29 7.48
N ASN A 18 8.24 -4.39 7.12
CA ASN A 18 8.68 -5.71 7.56
C ASN A 18 10.07 -5.97 6.93
N PRO A 19 11.14 -6.11 7.72
CA PRO A 19 12.47 -6.31 7.18
C PRO A 19 12.56 -7.56 6.29
N ARG A 20 11.72 -8.58 6.55
CA ARG A 20 11.63 -9.79 5.71
C ARG A 20 11.16 -9.53 4.28
N SER A 21 10.43 -8.45 4.04
CA SER A 21 10.07 -8.05 2.68
C SER A 21 11.29 -7.68 1.84
N CYS A 22 12.42 -7.38 2.48
CA CYS A 22 13.62 -6.85 1.84
C CYS A 22 14.87 -7.65 2.23
N ASP A 23 14.75 -8.95 2.51
CA ASP A 23 15.86 -9.75 3.06
C ASP A 23 17.18 -9.56 2.29
N TRP A 24 17.14 -9.43 0.95
CA TRP A 24 18.34 -9.20 0.14
C TRP A 24 18.88 -7.77 0.21
N ILE A 25 18.01 -6.76 0.35
CA ILE A 25 18.44 -5.38 0.60
C ILE A 25 19.10 -5.31 1.98
N LEU A 26 18.58 -6.02 2.97
CA LEU A 26 19.18 -6.06 4.30
C LEU A 26 20.54 -6.76 4.34
N GLN A 27 20.72 -7.78 3.51
CA GLN A 27 21.99 -8.50 3.39
C GLN A 27 23.10 -7.66 2.75
N ASN A 28 22.77 -6.77 1.82
CA ASN A 28 23.75 -6.07 0.98
C ASN A 28 23.77 -4.54 1.18
N ALA A 29 22.78 -3.97 1.87
CA ALA A 29 22.61 -2.55 2.09
C ALA A 29 22.19 -2.27 3.54
N SER A 30 21.08 -1.54 3.75
CA SER A 30 20.57 -1.19 5.07
C SER A 30 19.04 -1.17 5.11
N GLU A 31 18.48 -1.26 6.31
CA GLU A 31 17.03 -1.12 6.57
C GLU A 31 16.47 0.19 6.01
N GLU A 32 17.27 1.27 5.98
CA GLU A 32 16.87 2.55 5.41
C GLU A 32 16.50 2.45 3.92
N TRP A 33 17.22 1.63 3.15
CA TRP A 33 16.92 1.47 1.72
C TRP A 33 15.62 0.72 1.46
N CYS A 34 15.34 -0.29 2.29
CA CYS A 34 14.05 -0.97 2.28
C CYS A 34 12.91 0.03 2.56
N HIS A 35 13.07 0.90 3.57
CA HIS A 35 12.07 1.92 3.88
C HIS A 35 11.87 2.92 2.75
N ARG A 36 12.98 3.40 2.16
CA ARG A 36 12.92 4.35 1.03
C ARG A 36 12.18 3.80 -0.17
N LYS A 37 12.33 2.51 -0.50
CA LYS A 37 11.58 1.85 -1.60
C LYS A 37 10.09 2.05 -1.42
N PHE A 38 9.58 1.62 -0.27
CA PHE A 38 8.13 1.64 -0.03
C PHE A 38 7.61 3.06 0.26
N GLU A 39 8.40 3.96 0.86
CA GLU A 39 8.02 5.36 1.06
C GLU A 39 7.90 6.14 -0.26
N ALA A 40 8.63 5.73 -1.29
CA ALA A 40 8.60 6.35 -2.62
C ALA A 40 7.57 5.70 -3.56
N GLU A 41 7.00 4.55 -3.19
CA GLU A 41 6.10 3.78 -4.06
C GLU A 41 4.82 4.57 -4.38
N PRO A 42 4.51 4.79 -5.68
CA PRO A 42 3.37 5.59 -6.08
C PRO A 42 2.05 4.81 -5.93
N ALA A 43 0.93 5.51 -6.10
CA ALA A 43 -0.40 4.87 -6.09
C ALA A 43 -0.61 3.91 -7.27
N ASP A 44 -1.52 2.94 -7.11
CA ASP A 44 -1.85 1.92 -8.12
C ASP A 44 -2.03 2.45 -9.56
N PRO A 45 -2.72 3.58 -9.81
CA PRO A 45 -2.84 4.08 -11.18
C PRO A 45 -1.49 4.41 -11.83
N LEU A 46 -0.52 4.91 -11.05
CA LEU A 46 0.83 5.19 -11.54
C LEU A 46 1.68 3.92 -11.62
N LEU A 47 1.48 2.96 -10.71
CA LEU A 47 2.10 1.63 -10.83
C LEU A 47 1.65 0.96 -12.14
N SER A 48 0.37 1.03 -12.48
CA SER A 48 -0.14 0.46 -13.73
C SER A 48 0.47 1.10 -14.98
N VAL A 49 0.75 2.42 -14.96
CA VAL A 49 1.48 3.08 -16.04
C VAL A 49 2.92 2.55 -16.15
N ILE A 50 3.59 2.34 -15.01
CA ILE A 50 4.94 1.75 -14.97
C ILE A 50 4.92 0.32 -15.52
N GLU A 51 3.99 -0.51 -15.07
CA GLU A 51 3.84 -1.92 -15.49
C GLU A 51 3.54 -2.04 -16.98
N THR A 52 2.63 -1.20 -17.49
CA THR A 52 2.31 -1.17 -18.93
C THR A 52 3.54 -0.80 -19.75
N ALA A 53 4.26 0.25 -19.35
CA ALA A 53 5.47 0.67 -20.04
C ALA A 53 6.60 -0.37 -19.96
N TRP A 54 6.70 -1.08 -18.83
CA TRP A 54 7.60 -2.22 -18.70
C TRP A 54 7.22 -3.31 -19.69
N ASP A 55 5.98 -3.82 -19.67
CA ASP A 55 5.52 -4.91 -20.53
C ASP A 55 5.72 -4.59 -22.02
N GLU A 56 5.49 -3.35 -22.42
CA GLU A 56 5.72 -2.89 -23.79
C GLU A 56 7.21 -2.85 -24.14
N ALA A 57 8.05 -2.29 -23.27
CA ALA A 57 9.48 -2.17 -23.54
C ALA A 57 10.22 -3.51 -23.43
N GLY A 58 9.79 -4.40 -22.55
CA GLY A 58 10.35 -5.75 -22.36
C GLY A 58 10.21 -6.63 -23.61
N LYS A 59 9.11 -6.46 -24.37
CA LYS A 59 8.90 -7.15 -25.66
C LYS A 59 9.94 -6.79 -26.73
N ALA A 60 10.66 -5.68 -26.56
CA ALA A 60 11.68 -5.27 -27.53
C ALA A 60 13.02 -6.00 -27.36
N GLU A 61 13.21 -6.77 -26.26
CA GLU A 61 14.44 -7.54 -25.98
C GLU A 61 15.75 -6.72 -26.00
N LYS A 62 15.67 -5.42 -25.68
CA LYS A 62 16.81 -4.47 -25.70
C LYS A 62 17.54 -4.31 -24.36
N GLY A 63 17.21 -5.15 -23.37
CA GLY A 63 17.81 -5.15 -22.03
C GLY A 63 17.31 -4.05 -21.09
N ASP A 64 17.69 -4.15 -19.82
CA ASP A 64 17.14 -3.35 -18.70
C ASP A 64 17.30 -1.84 -18.86
N ALA A 65 18.42 -1.38 -19.42
CA ALA A 65 18.66 0.05 -19.62
C ALA A 65 17.66 0.68 -20.59
N TYR A 66 17.25 -0.06 -21.63
CA TYR A 66 16.22 0.37 -22.56
C TYR A 66 14.85 0.40 -21.87
N VAL A 67 14.50 -0.66 -21.14
CA VAL A 67 13.22 -0.76 -20.42
C VAL A 67 13.06 0.41 -19.44
N LEU A 68 14.10 0.69 -18.64
CA LEU A 68 14.11 1.81 -17.70
C LEU A 68 13.92 3.18 -18.40
N GLN A 69 14.52 3.36 -19.58
CA GLN A 69 14.36 4.59 -20.36
C GLN A 69 12.92 4.78 -20.86
N GLU A 70 12.28 3.72 -21.35
CA GLU A 70 10.89 3.78 -21.84
C GLU A 70 9.89 4.04 -20.71
N ILE A 71 10.08 3.39 -19.55
CA ILE A 71 9.25 3.67 -18.36
C ILE A 71 9.39 5.12 -17.94
N ARG A 72 10.61 5.65 -17.86
CA ARG A 72 10.86 7.05 -17.51
C ARG A 72 10.18 8.04 -18.48
N LYS A 73 10.10 7.71 -19.78
CA LYS A 73 9.32 8.50 -20.74
C LYS A 73 7.82 8.45 -20.44
N ALA A 74 7.28 7.26 -20.17
CA ALA A 74 5.86 7.07 -19.87
C ALA A 74 5.42 7.84 -18.62
N VAL A 75 6.30 7.92 -17.61
CA VAL A 75 6.00 8.64 -16.36
C VAL A 75 6.60 10.04 -16.26
N ALA A 76 7.07 10.64 -17.37
CA ALA A 76 7.79 11.92 -17.36
C ALA A 76 6.98 13.08 -16.74
N GLY A 77 5.65 13.02 -16.79
CA GLY A 77 4.75 14.00 -16.18
C GLY A 77 4.50 13.80 -14.67
N TYR A 78 5.07 12.77 -14.05
CA TYR A 78 4.78 12.36 -12.67
C TYR A 78 6.06 12.34 -11.82
N PRO A 79 6.38 13.47 -11.13
CA PRO A 79 7.62 13.58 -10.35
C PRO A 79 7.79 12.50 -9.28
N LEU A 80 6.68 12.03 -8.67
CA LEU A 80 6.72 10.94 -7.68
C LEU A 80 7.15 9.61 -8.31
N ALA A 81 6.63 9.28 -9.50
CA ALA A 81 7.02 8.06 -10.21
C ALA A 81 8.48 8.13 -10.64
N LEU A 82 8.96 9.27 -11.15
CA LEU A 82 10.38 9.45 -11.49
C LEU A 82 11.28 9.25 -10.26
N ARG A 83 10.91 9.82 -9.11
CA ARG A 83 11.63 9.63 -7.85
C ARG A 83 11.62 8.17 -7.40
N TYR A 84 10.50 7.47 -7.56
CA TYR A 84 10.43 6.03 -7.27
C TYR A 84 11.41 5.24 -8.14
N MET A 85 11.45 5.50 -9.44
CA MET A 85 12.39 4.86 -10.37
C MET A 85 13.86 5.11 -9.97
N ASP A 86 14.18 6.33 -9.49
CA ASP A 86 15.52 6.64 -8.98
C ASP A 86 15.88 5.81 -7.75
N VAL A 87 14.95 5.68 -6.80
CA VAL A 87 15.15 4.84 -5.61
C VAL A 87 15.36 3.38 -6.00
N LEU A 88 14.58 2.83 -6.94
CA LEU A 88 14.74 1.45 -7.41
C LEU A 88 16.10 1.23 -8.06
N LYS A 89 16.54 2.20 -8.89
CA LYS A 89 17.84 2.17 -9.54
C LYS A 89 18.98 2.17 -8.51
N ASP A 90 18.94 3.07 -7.53
CA ASP A 90 19.97 3.17 -6.48
C ASP A 90 20.08 1.86 -5.69
N ILE A 91 18.94 1.25 -5.32
CA ILE A 91 18.92 -0.04 -4.62
C ILE A 91 19.50 -1.14 -5.51
N GLY A 92 19.18 -1.15 -6.80
CA GLY A 92 19.74 -2.10 -7.76
C GLY A 92 21.26 -2.00 -7.85
N GLU A 93 21.81 -0.79 -7.95
CA GLU A 93 23.26 -0.53 -7.98
C GLU A 93 23.95 -1.00 -6.70
N ILE A 94 23.37 -0.74 -5.52
CA ILE A 94 23.94 -1.15 -4.24
C ILE A 94 23.90 -2.67 -4.04
N THR A 95 22.81 -3.32 -4.46
CA THR A 95 22.57 -4.74 -4.22
C THR A 95 23.07 -5.65 -5.35
N GLY A 96 23.52 -5.08 -6.47
CA GLY A 96 23.91 -5.82 -7.67
C GLY A 96 22.73 -6.50 -8.37
N ARG A 97 21.52 -5.97 -8.21
CA ARG A 97 20.27 -6.51 -8.77
C ARG A 97 19.75 -5.65 -9.91
N GLY A 98 19.01 -6.26 -10.82
CA GLY A 98 18.26 -5.52 -11.83
C GLY A 98 17.20 -4.64 -11.17
N TRP A 99 16.91 -3.49 -11.73
CA TRP A 99 15.88 -2.59 -11.18
C TRP A 99 14.50 -3.28 -11.12
N GLY A 100 14.24 -4.22 -12.04
CA GLY A 100 13.03 -5.03 -12.05
C GLY A 100 12.92 -5.98 -10.85
N ASP A 101 14.02 -6.66 -10.49
CA ASP A 101 14.07 -7.48 -9.27
C ASP A 101 13.73 -6.66 -8.02
N VAL A 102 14.18 -5.40 -7.97
CA VAL A 102 13.90 -4.47 -6.87
C VAL A 102 12.45 -4.01 -6.90
N TYR A 103 11.91 -3.72 -8.09
CA TYR A 103 10.49 -3.36 -8.25
C TYR A 103 9.58 -4.47 -7.75
N ASP A 104 9.88 -5.73 -8.08
CA ASP A 104 9.08 -6.91 -7.75
C ASP A 104 9.12 -7.31 -6.27
N ILE A 105 9.89 -6.58 -5.45
CA ILE A 105 9.82 -6.72 -4.01
C ILE A 105 8.42 -6.36 -3.52
N ARG A 106 7.68 -7.40 -3.14
CA ARG A 106 6.36 -7.31 -2.51
C ARG A 106 6.48 -7.71 -1.04
N PRO A 107 5.67 -7.11 -0.17
CA PRO A 107 5.58 -7.62 1.18
C PRO A 107 4.99 -9.03 1.22
N PRO A 108 5.30 -9.86 2.22
CA PRO A 108 4.64 -11.16 2.36
C PRO A 108 3.15 -10.97 2.59
N ASN A 109 2.31 -11.82 1.99
CA ASN A 109 0.87 -11.81 2.24
C ASN A 109 0.59 -11.94 3.74
N TRP A 110 -0.13 -10.98 4.31
CA TRP A 110 -0.50 -11.00 5.72
C TRP A 110 -1.93 -11.51 5.90
N PRO A 111 -2.24 -12.14 7.05
CA PRO A 111 -3.63 -12.45 7.37
C PRO A 111 -4.47 -11.17 7.39
N SER A 112 -5.75 -11.29 7.00
CA SER A 112 -6.67 -10.15 6.98
C SER A 112 -6.70 -9.42 8.32
N PHE A 113 -6.57 -8.09 8.26
CA PHE A 113 -6.58 -7.23 9.44
C PHE A 113 -7.89 -7.36 10.25
N THR A 114 -7.78 -7.54 11.56
CA THR A 114 -8.94 -7.75 12.46
C THR A 114 -9.31 -6.49 13.24
N GLU A 115 -10.53 -6.42 13.78
CA GLU A 115 -10.95 -5.31 14.66
C GLU A 115 -10.08 -5.24 15.93
N GLU A 116 -9.66 -6.39 16.47
CA GLU A 116 -8.78 -6.43 17.64
C GLU A 116 -7.40 -5.86 17.32
N MET A 117 -6.83 -6.21 16.17
CA MET A 117 -5.58 -5.61 15.70
C MET A 117 -5.73 -4.10 15.50
N LEU A 118 -6.86 -3.62 14.96
CA LEU A 118 -7.12 -2.19 14.82
C LEU A 118 -7.18 -1.48 16.19
N ARG A 119 -7.83 -2.08 17.18
CA ARG A 119 -7.90 -1.57 18.56
C ARG A 119 -6.53 -1.48 19.19
N GLN A 120 -5.74 -2.55 19.09
CA GLN A 120 -4.38 -2.60 19.61
C GLN A 120 -3.46 -1.59 18.92
N THR A 121 -3.58 -1.43 17.60
CA THR A 121 -2.81 -0.43 16.85
C THR A 121 -3.10 0.99 17.33
N CYS A 122 -4.39 1.34 17.50
CA CYS A 122 -4.75 2.66 18.02
C CYS A 122 -4.35 2.88 19.48
N ALA A 123 -4.51 1.87 20.34
CA ALA A 123 -4.17 1.97 21.76
C ALA A 123 -2.65 2.02 22.00
N GLY A 124 -1.88 1.27 21.20
CA GLY A 124 -0.43 1.20 21.29
C GLY A 124 0.29 2.39 20.63
N TYR A 125 -0.46 3.36 20.07
CA TYR A 125 0.07 4.42 19.20
C TYR A 125 0.91 3.88 18.03
N VAL A 126 0.70 2.62 17.66
CA VAL A 126 1.39 1.97 16.55
C VAL A 126 0.82 2.60 15.29
N ASN A 127 1.68 3.21 14.48
CA ASN A 127 1.19 3.96 13.34
C ASN A 127 1.19 3.13 12.05
N THR A 128 1.17 1.80 12.10
CA THR A 128 1.16 0.98 10.89
C THR A 128 0.05 -0.05 10.90
N LEU A 129 -0.62 -0.18 9.77
CA LEU A 129 -1.68 -1.15 9.50
C LEU A 129 -1.32 -1.91 8.24
N VAL A 130 -1.64 -3.20 8.19
CA VAL A 130 -1.62 -3.93 6.92
C VAL A 130 -3.06 -4.14 6.51
N ILE A 131 -3.46 -3.56 5.38
CA ILE A 131 -4.82 -3.63 4.85
C ILE A 131 -4.78 -4.06 3.38
N ALA A 132 -5.94 -4.42 2.83
CA ALA A 132 -6.01 -4.70 1.41
C ALA A 132 -5.91 -3.38 0.61
N SER A 133 -4.98 -3.34 -0.34
CA SER A 133 -4.76 -2.24 -1.30
C SER A 133 -6.08 -1.75 -1.91
N GLN A 134 -6.95 -2.69 -2.30
CA GLN A 134 -8.26 -2.42 -2.91
C GLN A 134 -9.19 -1.49 -2.09
N VAL A 135 -9.07 -1.46 -0.76
CA VAL A 135 -9.83 -0.51 0.08
C VAL A 135 -9.36 0.93 -0.18
N LEU A 136 -8.05 1.09 -0.34
CA LEU A 136 -7.40 2.36 -0.55
C LEU A 136 -7.61 2.85 -1.98
N SER A 137 -7.46 1.96 -2.97
CA SER A 137 -7.78 2.28 -4.38
C SER A 137 -9.25 2.69 -4.46
N GLY A 138 -10.15 1.94 -3.80
CA GLY A 138 -11.56 2.31 -3.71
C GLY A 138 -11.82 3.69 -3.07
N ALA A 139 -11.06 4.06 -2.03
CA ALA A 139 -11.11 5.38 -1.39
C ALA A 139 -10.69 6.53 -2.31
N MET A 140 -9.71 6.28 -3.18
CA MET A 140 -9.19 7.28 -4.11
C MET A 140 -10.03 7.37 -5.39
N ASP A 141 -10.45 6.23 -5.92
CA ASP A 141 -11.16 6.13 -7.21
C ASP A 141 -12.67 6.41 -7.05
N PHE A 142 -13.25 6.08 -5.89
CA PHE A 142 -14.70 6.22 -5.62
C PHE A 142 -15.00 7.02 -4.33
N PRO A 143 -14.50 8.26 -4.19
CA PRO A 143 -14.59 9.03 -2.94
C PRO A 143 -16.04 9.32 -2.49
N LYS A 144 -16.98 9.50 -3.44
CA LYS A 144 -18.41 9.68 -3.13
C LYS A 144 -19.03 8.42 -2.52
N GLN A 145 -18.68 7.25 -3.06
CA GLN A 145 -19.19 5.97 -2.57
C GLN A 145 -18.61 5.67 -1.19
N ILE A 146 -17.32 5.94 -0.99
CA ILE A 146 -16.66 5.75 0.30
C ILE A 146 -17.26 6.69 1.34
N LYS A 147 -17.53 7.95 1.00
CA LYS A 147 -18.29 8.86 1.88
C LYS A 147 -19.66 8.30 2.24
N ARG A 148 -20.40 7.73 1.28
CA ARG A 148 -21.69 7.09 1.54
C ARG A 148 -21.56 5.89 2.48
N LEU A 149 -20.62 4.98 2.22
CA LEU A 149 -20.36 3.80 3.06
C LEU A 149 -19.98 4.22 4.49
N ARG A 150 -19.14 5.25 4.63
CA ARG A 150 -18.76 5.81 5.94
C ARG A 150 -19.97 6.34 6.71
N LEU A 151 -20.79 7.17 6.07
CA LEU A 151 -22.00 7.72 6.69
C LEU A 151 -23.00 6.62 7.07
N ALA A 152 -23.09 5.57 6.25
CA ALA A 152 -23.97 4.42 6.49
C ALA A 152 -23.36 3.35 7.42
N LYS A 153 -22.09 3.50 7.85
CA LYS A 153 -21.31 2.49 8.58
C LYS A 153 -21.36 1.10 7.91
N GLN A 154 -21.18 1.08 6.59
CA GLN A 154 -21.18 -0.15 5.78
C GLN A 154 -19.76 -0.50 5.35
N PRO A 155 -19.40 -1.80 5.28
CA PRO A 155 -18.11 -2.21 4.78
C PRO A 155 -17.97 -2.01 3.27
N TRP A 156 -16.72 -1.99 2.82
CA TRP A 156 -16.36 -1.93 1.41
C TRP A 156 -16.71 -3.22 0.67
N TRP A 157 -16.51 -4.36 1.33
CA TRP A 157 -16.64 -5.70 0.75
C TRP A 157 -18.09 -6.17 0.66
N GLY A 158 -18.47 -6.80 -0.45
CA GLY A 158 -19.75 -7.51 -0.57
C GLY A 158 -21.01 -6.63 -0.65
N HIS A 159 -20.90 -5.30 -0.63
CA HIS A 159 -22.06 -4.40 -0.74
C HIS A 159 -22.51 -4.15 -2.18
N GLY A 160 -23.14 -5.16 -2.80
CA GLY A 160 -23.93 -4.99 -4.03
C GLY A 160 -23.17 -4.38 -5.21
N LYS A 161 -23.78 -3.37 -5.87
CA LYS A 161 -23.16 -2.61 -6.97
C LYS A 161 -22.59 -1.29 -6.47
N LEU A 162 -21.30 -1.05 -6.71
CA LEU A 162 -20.64 0.25 -6.57
C LEU A 162 -20.84 1.07 -7.87
N TRP A 163 -20.64 2.37 -7.79
CA TRP A 163 -20.75 3.26 -8.95
C TRP A 163 -19.38 3.84 -9.32
N GLU A 164 -18.99 3.64 -10.56
CA GLU A 164 -17.82 4.22 -11.22
C GLU A 164 -18.32 5.20 -12.30
N GLY A 165 -18.40 6.48 -11.95
CA GLY A 165 -19.14 7.45 -12.75
C GLY A 165 -20.60 7.00 -12.91
N ASP A 166 -21.03 6.77 -14.15
CA ASP A 166 -22.38 6.29 -14.49
C ASP A 166 -22.49 4.76 -14.59
N LYS A 167 -21.40 4.01 -14.36
CA LYS A 167 -21.38 2.55 -14.46
C LYS A 167 -21.56 1.88 -13.10
N LYS A 168 -22.38 0.82 -13.07
CA LYS A 168 -22.53 -0.07 -11.90
C LYS A 168 -21.50 -1.19 -11.95
N VAL A 169 -20.51 -1.17 -11.06
CA VAL A 169 -19.53 -2.25 -10.88
C VAL A 169 -19.90 -3.11 -9.68
N THR A 170 -19.55 -4.40 -9.67
CA THR A 170 -19.82 -5.26 -8.51
C THR A 170 -18.84 -4.93 -7.39
N ALA A 171 -19.32 -4.84 -6.14
CA ALA A 171 -18.45 -4.68 -4.99
C ALA A 171 -17.47 -5.86 -4.88
N PRO A 172 -16.21 -5.59 -4.51
CA PRO A 172 -15.22 -6.66 -4.40
C PRO A 172 -15.55 -7.62 -3.26
N GLN A 173 -15.10 -8.87 -3.42
CA GLN A 173 -15.14 -9.85 -2.34
C GLN A 173 -14.09 -9.51 -1.29
N LYS A 174 -14.35 -9.85 -0.02
CA LYS A 174 -13.37 -9.66 1.05
C LYS A 174 -12.13 -10.53 0.77
N PRO A 175 -10.93 -9.97 0.72
CA PRO A 175 -9.72 -10.72 0.44
C PRO A 175 -9.33 -11.58 1.65
N THR A 176 -8.73 -12.74 1.38
CA THR A 176 -8.23 -13.67 2.40
C THR A 176 -6.88 -13.26 2.99
N TYR A 177 -6.20 -12.30 2.35
CA TYR A 177 -4.95 -11.72 2.79
C TYR A 177 -4.96 -10.20 2.60
N CYS A 178 -4.04 -9.52 3.26
CA CYS A 178 -3.71 -8.12 3.02
C CYS A 178 -2.33 -8.03 2.39
N ASP A 179 -2.17 -7.06 1.49
CA ASP A 179 -1.01 -6.89 0.62
C ASP A 179 -0.34 -5.51 0.80
N HIS A 180 -0.97 -4.59 1.55
CA HIS A 180 -0.52 -3.22 1.62
C HIS A 180 -0.31 -2.72 3.05
N ASN A 181 0.88 -2.18 3.32
CA ASN A 181 1.22 -1.57 4.61
C ASN A 181 1.04 -0.05 4.52
N VAL A 182 0.32 0.51 5.48
CA VAL A 182 -0.07 1.92 5.51
C VAL A 182 0.18 2.54 6.87
N TYR A 183 0.29 3.85 6.90
CA TYR A 183 0.47 4.58 8.15
C TYR A 183 -0.89 5.02 8.73
N LEU A 184 -1.21 4.59 9.95
CA LEU A 184 -2.37 5.12 10.68
C LEU A 184 -2.01 6.48 11.25
N GLN A 185 -2.39 7.54 10.54
CA GLN A 185 -2.07 8.92 10.90
C GLN A 185 -2.84 9.41 12.12
N SER A 186 -4.13 9.07 12.20
CA SER A 186 -4.94 9.33 13.38
C SER A 186 -6.04 8.29 13.51
N CYS A 187 -6.44 8.04 14.75
CA CYS A 187 -7.47 7.09 15.08
C CYS A 187 -8.38 7.64 16.17
N ASP A 188 -9.67 7.66 15.89
CA ASP A 188 -10.72 7.98 16.84
C ASP A 188 -11.77 6.87 16.77
N PHE A 189 -11.64 5.90 17.69
CA PHE A 189 -12.55 4.75 17.75
C PHE A 189 -13.98 5.16 18.14
N ASP A 190 -14.13 6.20 18.95
CA ASP A 190 -15.45 6.68 19.41
C ASP A 190 -16.21 7.33 18.24
N LYS A 191 -15.51 8.09 17.40
CA LYS A 191 -16.07 8.66 16.17
C LYS A 191 -16.07 7.69 14.98
N ASN A 192 -15.40 6.54 15.10
CA ASN A 192 -15.18 5.59 14.01
C ASN A 192 -14.45 6.24 12.81
N GLU A 193 -13.45 7.08 13.10
CA GLU A 193 -12.67 7.82 12.09
C GLU A 193 -11.20 7.43 12.14
N PHE A 194 -10.71 6.91 11.02
CA PHE A 194 -9.33 6.45 10.85
C PHE A 194 -8.73 7.16 9.65
N VAL A 195 -7.73 8.01 9.89
CA VAL A 195 -7.00 8.69 8.82
C VAL A 195 -5.76 7.87 8.52
N ILE A 196 -5.66 7.39 7.30
CA ILE A 196 -4.57 6.56 6.82
C ILE A 196 -3.76 7.35 5.81
N TRP A 197 -2.45 7.42 6.02
CA TRP A 197 -1.50 7.90 5.03
C TRP A 197 -0.98 6.73 4.20
N THR A 198 -1.13 6.83 2.88
CA THR A 198 -0.72 5.83 1.89
C THR A 198 -0.44 6.52 0.56
N TRP A 199 0.50 5.99 -0.23
CA TRP A 199 0.78 6.46 -1.59
C TRP A 199 0.93 8.00 -1.72
N GLY A 200 1.57 8.63 -0.72
CA GLY A 200 1.79 10.08 -0.70
C GLY A 200 0.56 10.94 -0.40
N THR A 201 -0.57 10.35 0.00
CA THR A 201 -1.82 11.05 0.34
C THR A 201 -2.45 10.51 1.62
N THR A 202 -3.58 11.09 2.03
CA THR A 202 -4.38 10.61 3.18
C THR A 202 -5.79 10.23 2.75
N VAL A 203 -6.29 9.10 3.25
CA VAL A 203 -7.68 8.68 3.12
C VAL A 203 -8.31 8.58 4.52
N ASN A 204 -9.58 8.95 4.65
CA ASN A 204 -10.31 8.83 5.90
C ASN A 204 -11.38 7.75 5.75
N LEU A 205 -11.31 6.73 6.61
CA LEU A 205 -12.06 5.48 6.55
C LEU A 205 -12.72 5.17 7.91
N THR A 206 -13.67 4.24 7.91
CA THR A 206 -14.28 3.68 9.12
C THR A 206 -13.77 2.27 9.38
N LYS A 207 -13.99 1.73 10.58
CA LYS A 207 -13.60 0.34 10.89
C LYS A 207 -14.25 -0.65 9.93
N GLU A 208 -15.52 -0.47 9.56
CA GLU A 208 -16.24 -1.40 8.70
C GLU A 208 -15.59 -1.46 7.31
N ILE A 209 -15.11 -0.33 6.81
CA ILE A 209 -14.40 -0.28 5.53
C ILE A 209 -13.03 -0.97 5.65
N LEU A 210 -12.31 -0.77 6.76
CA LEU A 210 -10.99 -1.36 6.98
C LEU A 210 -11.03 -2.87 7.21
N VAL A 211 -11.93 -3.37 8.07
CA VAL A 211 -11.94 -4.76 8.55
C VAL A 211 -13.10 -5.59 7.99
N GLY A 212 -14.13 -4.96 7.42
CA GLY A 212 -15.39 -5.61 7.03
C GLY A 212 -16.38 -5.79 8.19
N THR A 213 -17.58 -6.31 7.91
CA THR A 213 -18.52 -6.78 8.94
C THR A 213 -18.70 -8.29 8.83
N GLY A 214 -18.21 -9.04 9.82
CA GLY A 214 -18.34 -10.49 9.90
C GLY A 214 -17.00 -11.21 10.19
N PRO A 215 -17.03 -12.42 10.76
CA PRO A 215 -15.83 -13.23 10.92
C PRO A 215 -15.15 -13.43 9.56
N ALA A 216 -13.81 -13.47 9.54
CA ALA A 216 -13.09 -14.04 8.40
C ALA A 216 -13.68 -15.42 8.08
N PRO A 217 -13.79 -15.83 6.80
CA PRO A 217 -14.28 -17.17 6.47
C PRO A 217 -13.55 -18.20 7.35
N GLY A 218 -14.32 -18.99 8.09
CA GLY A 218 -13.80 -19.84 9.17
C GLY A 218 -12.73 -20.80 8.67
N GLY A 219 -11.59 -20.81 9.35
CA GLY A 219 -10.44 -21.66 9.10
C GLY A 219 -9.25 -21.15 9.90
N LYS A 220 -8.38 -22.04 10.39
CA LYS A 220 -7.13 -21.62 11.02
C LYS A 220 -6.20 -21.07 9.94
N LEU A 221 -5.78 -19.81 10.10
CA LEU A 221 -4.96 -19.03 9.15
C LEU A 221 -3.62 -19.69 8.77
N TRP A 222 -3.19 -20.73 9.48
CA TRP A 222 -1.92 -21.44 9.25
C TRP A 222 -2.08 -22.84 8.64
N GLU A 223 -3.29 -23.33 8.38
CA GLU A 223 -3.53 -24.68 7.84
C GLU A 223 -3.70 -24.71 6.30
N ASN A 224 -3.58 -23.58 5.60
CA ASN A 224 -3.68 -23.46 4.14
C ASN A 224 -2.38 -23.00 3.45
N ASN A 225 -1.22 -23.20 4.09
CA ASN A 225 0.11 -23.03 3.48
C ASN A 225 0.79 -24.38 3.33
#